data_AF-A0A7R9AFK6-F1
#
_entry.id   AF-A0A7R9AFK6-F1
#
_cell.length_a   1.000
_cell.length_b   1.000
_cell.length_c   1.000
_cell.angle_alpha   90.00
_cell.angle_beta   90.00
_cell.angle_gamma   90.00
#
_symmetry.space_group_name_H-M   'P 1'
#
loop_
_entity.id
_entity.type
_entity.pdbx_description
1 polymer ?
#
loop_
_entity_poly.entity_id
_entity_poly.type
_entity_poly.pdbx_seq_one_letter_code
_entity_poly.pdbx_strand_id
1 'polypeptide(L)'
;MAILPSKERIWKLQITNSALGDFPWDILPQFSNLTHLFLYGNPLTTLPRLDSASLKQLILFQDEIATIESVSSLPNLEVLHMASNPLSEIPIGFFSVLGNLDMFFCQSCSLGPTLATGILTFGFGPETTIHLQNNELTELTEEVFRPMVQILSQGSGTIQLSDNPVDCGCSIAWWVLNPQFHWTVQGQCADGNFFQSLNTDDYQDCIRDGQIHSA
;
A
#
# COMPACT_ATOMS: atom_id res chain seq x y z
N MET A 1 -38.64 -10.76 16.81
CA MET A 1 -37.59 -11.75 16.51
C MET A 1 -37.05 -11.41 15.12
N ALA A 2 -35.95 -10.65 15.05
CA ALA A 2 -35.31 -10.36 13.77
C ALA A 2 -34.55 -11.61 13.34
N ILE A 3 -34.94 -12.20 12.21
CA ILE A 3 -34.20 -13.30 11.60
C ILE A 3 -32.93 -12.68 11.03
N LEU A 4 -31.80 -12.86 11.71
CA LEU A 4 -30.51 -12.54 11.12
C LEU A 4 -30.37 -13.38 9.84
N PRO A 5 -29.93 -12.79 8.71
CA PRO A 5 -29.66 -13.55 7.51
C PRO A 5 -28.75 -14.74 7.83
N SER A 6 -29.00 -15.89 7.21
CA SER A 6 -28.07 -17.03 7.30
C SER A 6 -26.65 -16.55 6.96
N LYS A 7 -25.64 -16.99 7.71
CA LYS A 7 -24.24 -16.62 7.50
C LYS A 7 -23.77 -16.91 6.07
N GLU A 8 -24.34 -17.94 5.45
CA GLU A 8 -24.10 -18.35 4.06
C GLU A 8 -24.69 -17.38 3.02
N ARG A 9 -25.53 -16.42 3.40
CA ARG A 9 -26.09 -15.40 2.49
C ARG A 9 -25.40 -14.06 2.62
N ILE A 10 -24.58 -13.88 3.65
CA ILE A 10 -23.88 -12.62 3.90
C ILE A 10 -22.64 -12.60 3.05
N TRP A 11 -22.64 -11.72 2.05
CA TRP A 11 -21.49 -11.47 1.17
C TRP A 11 -20.83 -10.11 1.42
N LYS A 12 -21.52 -9.21 2.11
CA LYS A 12 -21.03 -7.90 2.52
C LYS A 12 -21.41 -7.64 3.98
N LEU A 13 -20.44 -7.20 4.78
CA LEU A 13 -20.62 -6.71 6.13
C LEU A 13 -20.09 -5.27 6.19
N GLN A 14 -20.92 -4.35 6.65
CA GLN A 14 -20.56 -2.95 6.80
C GLN A 14 -20.88 -2.51 8.22
N ILE A 15 -19.86 -2.04 8.94
CA ILE A 15 -19.98 -1.54 10.30
C ILE A 15 -19.22 -0.22 10.35
N THR A 16 -19.92 0.90 10.35
CA THR A 16 -19.33 2.23 10.11
C THR A 16 -19.91 3.23 11.08
N ASN A 17 -19.12 4.21 11.54
CA ASN A 17 -19.59 5.26 12.46
C ASN A 17 -20.25 4.71 13.73
N SER A 18 -19.74 3.59 14.24
CA SER A 18 -20.40 2.80 15.29
C SER A 18 -19.59 2.73 16.59
N ALA A 19 -18.51 3.52 16.71
CA ALA A 19 -17.56 3.42 17.81
C ALA A 19 -17.16 1.95 18.06
N LEU A 20 -16.82 1.25 16.97
CA LEU A 20 -16.56 -0.18 16.96
C LEU A 20 -15.40 -0.50 17.91
N GLY A 21 -15.75 -0.86 19.15
CA GLY A 21 -14.82 -1.40 20.13
C GLY A 21 -14.58 -2.88 19.86
N ASP A 22 -14.81 -3.72 20.87
CA ASP A 22 -14.62 -5.17 20.77
C ASP A 22 -15.73 -5.84 19.94
N PHE A 23 -15.52 -5.96 18.62
CA PHE A 23 -16.31 -6.85 17.76
C PHE A 23 -15.71 -8.27 17.78
N PRO A 24 -16.52 -9.34 17.84
CA PRO A 24 -16.01 -10.72 17.87
C PRO A 24 -15.51 -11.16 16.49
N TRP A 25 -14.32 -10.71 16.09
CA TRP A 25 -13.74 -11.01 14.77
C TRP A 25 -13.48 -12.49 14.50
N ASP A 26 -13.40 -13.31 15.55
CA ASP A 26 -13.28 -14.77 15.49
C ASP A 26 -14.50 -15.46 14.85
N ILE A 27 -15.62 -14.75 14.66
CA ILE A 27 -16.79 -15.24 13.92
C ILE A 27 -16.62 -15.16 12.39
N LEU A 28 -15.64 -14.38 11.88
CA LEU A 28 -15.47 -14.14 10.45
C LEU A 28 -15.31 -15.41 9.59
N PRO A 29 -14.57 -16.45 10.01
CA PRO A 29 -14.45 -17.69 9.25
C PRO A 29 -15.78 -18.41 8.98
N GLN A 30 -16.84 -18.10 9.75
CA GLN A 30 -18.17 -18.70 9.58
C GLN A 30 -18.97 -18.05 8.43
N PHE A 31 -18.53 -16.93 7.88
CA PHE A 31 -19.16 -16.28 6.72
C PHE A 31 -18.41 -16.65 5.43
N SER A 32 -18.59 -17.89 4.99
CA SER A 32 -17.92 -18.46 3.80
C SER A 32 -18.14 -17.68 2.50
N ASN A 33 -19.19 -16.84 2.43
CA ASN A 33 -19.49 -16.02 1.26
C ASN A 33 -19.15 -14.53 1.44
N LEU A 34 -18.62 -14.12 2.60
CA LEU A 34 -18.27 -12.73 2.90
C LEU A 34 -17.05 -12.29 2.08
N THR A 35 -17.31 -11.47 1.06
CA THR A 35 -16.28 -10.94 0.16
C THR A 35 -15.92 -9.50 0.46
N HIS A 36 -16.80 -8.74 1.12
CA HIS A 36 -16.63 -7.31 1.39
C HIS A 36 -16.80 -7.00 2.88
N LEU A 37 -15.78 -6.40 3.49
CA LEU A 37 -15.80 -5.97 4.89
C LEU A 37 -15.43 -4.49 4.99
N PHE A 38 -16.41 -3.66 5.35
CA PHE A 38 -16.28 -2.20 5.40
C PHE A 38 -16.38 -1.72 6.85
N LEU A 39 -15.29 -1.17 7.37
CA LEU A 39 -15.09 -0.80 8.77
C LEU A 39 -14.76 0.68 8.98
N TYR A 40 -14.89 1.51 7.95
CA TYR A 40 -14.52 2.91 7.98
C TYR A 40 -15.33 3.78 8.96
N GLY A 41 -14.71 4.85 9.46
CA GLY A 41 -15.33 5.81 10.37
C GLY A 41 -15.52 5.26 11.79
N ASN A 42 -14.69 4.32 12.22
CA ASN A 42 -14.62 3.83 13.59
C ASN A 42 -13.29 4.24 14.25
N PRO A 43 -13.24 4.38 15.58
CA PRO A 43 -12.01 4.73 16.30
C PRO A 43 -11.10 3.50 16.47
N LEU A 44 -10.88 2.74 15.40
CA LEU A 44 -9.96 1.60 15.42
C LEU A 44 -8.53 2.14 15.48
N THR A 45 -7.80 1.85 16.55
CA THR A 45 -6.39 2.25 16.69
C THR A 45 -5.41 1.24 16.09
N THR A 46 -5.89 0.03 15.84
CA THR A 46 -5.13 -1.10 15.28
C THR A 46 -6.01 -1.86 14.31
N LEU A 47 -5.45 -2.45 13.26
CA LEU A 47 -6.19 -3.42 12.44
C LEU A 47 -6.56 -4.64 13.30
N PRO A 48 -7.85 -4.95 13.53
CA PRO A 48 -8.23 -6.17 14.23
C PRO A 48 -7.68 -7.42 13.53
N ARG A 49 -7.46 -8.50 14.29
CA ARG A 49 -7.09 -9.79 13.70
C ARG A 49 -8.28 -10.36 12.93
N LEU A 50 -8.18 -10.37 11.61
CA LEU A 50 -9.20 -10.90 10.71
C LEU A 50 -8.73 -12.24 10.13
N ASP A 51 -9.59 -13.25 10.17
CA ASP A 51 -9.38 -14.53 9.49
C ASP A 51 -10.56 -14.79 8.55
N SER A 52 -10.27 -14.84 7.25
CA SER A 52 -11.30 -15.10 6.24
C SER A 52 -10.68 -15.66 4.96
N ALA A 53 -11.16 -16.86 4.59
CA ALA A 53 -10.82 -17.49 3.33
C ALA A 53 -11.59 -16.91 2.12
N SER A 54 -12.59 -16.06 2.34
CA SER A 54 -13.48 -15.54 1.28
C SER A 54 -13.34 -14.03 1.04
N LEU A 55 -12.67 -13.31 1.95
CA LEU A 55 -12.60 -11.86 1.89
C LEU A 55 -11.75 -11.39 0.70
N LYS A 56 -12.32 -10.48 -0.10
CA LYS A 56 -11.69 -9.87 -1.27
C LYS A 56 -11.45 -8.38 -1.09
N GLN A 57 -12.32 -7.69 -0.37
CA GLN A 57 -12.22 -6.25 -0.15
C GLN A 57 -12.30 -5.92 1.34
N LEU A 58 -11.30 -5.19 1.82
CA LEU A 58 -11.22 -4.66 3.17
C LEU A 58 -11.05 -3.14 3.13
N ILE A 59 -12.02 -2.42 3.68
CA ILE A 59 -12.09 -0.96 3.65
C ILE A 59 -12.11 -0.40 5.07
N LEU A 60 -11.08 0.37 5.43
CA LEU A 60 -10.74 0.88 6.77
C LEU A 60 -10.39 2.38 6.74
N PHE A 61 -10.92 3.17 5.80
CA PHE A 61 -10.52 4.58 5.69
C PHE A 61 -11.11 5.45 6.82
N GLN A 62 -10.44 6.55 7.17
CA GLN A 62 -10.90 7.45 8.24
C GLN A 62 -11.12 6.76 9.59
N ASP A 63 -10.22 5.86 9.96
CA ASP A 63 -10.10 5.32 11.31
C ASP A 63 -8.86 5.96 12.01
N GLU A 64 -8.40 5.41 13.13
CA GLU A 64 -7.22 5.89 13.88
C GLU A 64 -6.07 4.85 13.87
N ILE A 65 -6.01 4.02 12.81
CA ILE A 65 -5.11 2.86 12.75
C ILE A 65 -3.66 3.33 12.66
N ALA A 66 -2.94 3.22 13.77
CA ALA A 66 -1.53 3.56 13.86
C ALA A 66 -0.60 2.36 13.62
N THR A 67 -1.11 1.14 13.83
CA THR A 67 -0.35 -0.09 13.67
C THR A 67 -1.14 -1.19 12.97
N ILE A 68 -0.43 -2.00 12.19
CA ILE A 68 -0.95 -3.20 11.53
C ILE A 68 0.00 -4.33 11.85
N GLU A 69 -0.49 -5.46 12.34
CA GLU A 69 0.37 -6.62 12.60
C GLU A 69 0.57 -7.47 11.33
N SER A 70 -0.53 -7.90 10.69
CA SER A 70 -0.49 -8.74 9.50
C SER A 70 -1.85 -8.82 8.80
N VAL A 71 -1.81 -9.15 7.51
CA VAL A 71 -2.97 -9.50 6.68
C VAL A 71 -2.84 -10.91 6.09
N SER A 72 -1.94 -11.73 6.63
CA SER A 72 -1.63 -13.09 6.14
C SER A 72 -2.80 -14.08 6.20
N SER A 73 -3.79 -13.83 7.05
CA SER A 73 -5.02 -14.62 7.15
C SER A 73 -6.12 -14.20 6.15
N LEU A 74 -5.78 -13.35 5.17
CA LEU A 74 -6.67 -12.87 4.11
C LEU A 74 -6.11 -13.22 2.72
N PRO A 75 -5.96 -14.51 2.35
CA PRO A 75 -5.21 -14.93 1.17
C PRO A 75 -5.83 -14.52 -0.18
N ASN A 76 -7.12 -14.15 -0.18
CA ASN A 76 -7.87 -13.78 -1.38
C ASN A 76 -8.13 -12.27 -1.47
N LEU A 77 -7.41 -11.46 -0.69
CA LEU A 77 -7.60 -10.01 -0.67
C LEU A 77 -7.13 -9.39 -2.00
N GLU A 78 -8.06 -8.73 -2.68
CA GLU A 78 -7.88 -8.03 -3.95
C GLU A 78 -7.75 -6.52 -3.72
N VAL A 79 -8.49 -5.97 -2.74
CA VAL A 79 -8.46 -4.55 -2.41
C VAL A 79 -8.28 -4.34 -0.91
N LEU A 80 -7.25 -3.57 -0.56
CA LEU A 80 -7.04 -3.08 0.80
C LEU A 80 -7.01 -1.55 0.79
N HIS A 81 -8.01 -0.93 1.43
CA HIS A 81 -8.12 0.51 1.49
C HIS A 81 -8.06 1.02 2.92
N MET A 82 -7.00 1.73 3.25
CA MET A 82 -6.67 2.21 4.61
C MET A 82 -6.20 3.67 4.60
N ALA A 83 -6.52 4.41 3.53
CA ALA A 83 -6.24 5.84 3.44
C ALA A 83 -6.80 6.63 4.63
N SER A 84 -6.14 7.74 4.99
CA SER A 84 -6.52 8.59 6.13
C SER A 84 -6.51 7.86 7.48
N ASN A 85 -5.46 7.08 7.73
CA ASN A 85 -5.13 6.50 9.04
C ASN A 85 -3.72 6.94 9.43
N PRO A 86 -3.36 7.17 10.69
CA PRO A 86 -2.03 7.59 11.11
C PRO A 86 -1.00 6.44 11.13
N LEU A 87 -0.94 5.64 10.06
CA LEU A 87 -0.01 4.52 9.91
C LEU A 87 1.40 5.01 9.52
N SER A 88 2.28 5.13 10.51
CA SER A 88 3.67 5.55 10.29
C SER A 88 4.57 4.48 9.68
N GLU A 89 4.20 3.20 9.76
CA GLU A 89 5.00 2.08 9.25
C GLU A 89 4.15 0.96 8.65
N ILE A 90 4.69 0.31 7.61
CA ILE A 90 4.15 -0.94 7.07
C ILE A 90 5.05 -2.08 7.56
N PRO A 91 4.51 -3.19 8.09
CA PRO A 91 5.31 -4.32 8.55
C PRO A 91 6.16 -4.95 7.44
N ILE A 92 7.32 -5.50 7.82
CA ILE A 92 8.14 -6.31 6.91
C ILE A 92 7.33 -7.52 6.42
N GLY A 93 7.41 -7.82 5.13
CA GLY A 93 6.66 -8.92 4.52
C GLY A 93 5.14 -8.69 4.44
N PHE A 94 4.65 -7.47 4.71
CA PHE A 94 3.21 -7.16 4.63
C PHE A 94 2.59 -7.56 3.28
N PHE A 95 3.31 -7.29 2.19
CA PHE A 95 2.86 -7.62 0.84
C PHE A 95 3.09 -9.07 0.46
N SER A 96 3.85 -9.86 1.23
CA SER A 96 4.32 -11.17 0.78
C SER A 96 3.24 -12.25 0.73
N VAL A 97 2.09 -11.93 1.30
CA VAL A 97 0.93 -12.81 1.47
C VAL A 97 -0.25 -12.36 0.61
N LEU A 98 -0.10 -11.23 -0.09
CA LEU A 98 -1.15 -10.56 -0.85
C LEU A 98 -1.11 -10.93 -2.34
N GLY A 99 -1.12 -12.26 -2.58
CA GLY A 99 -1.08 -12.95 -3.89
C GLY A 99 -1.95 -12.34 -4.99
N ASN A 100 -3.14 -11.90 -4.59
CA ASN A 100 -4.23 -11.50 -5.47
C ASN A 100 -4.50 -9.99 -5.41
N LEU A 101 -3.62 -9.21 -4.79
CA LEU A 101 -3.86 -7.79 -4.56
C LEU A 101 -3.82 -7.01 -5.86
N ASP A 102 -4.95 -6.38 -6.20
CA ASP A 102 -5.07 -5.47 -7.32
C ASP A 102 -4.78 -4.03 -6.88
N MET A 103 -5.25 -3.64 -5.68
CA MET A 103 -5.16 -2.26 -5.21
C MET A 103 -4.84 -2.15 -3.72
N PHE A 104 -3.82 -1.36 -3.41
CA PHE A 104 -3.50 -0.92 -2.05
C PHE A 104 -3.64 0.59 -1.94
N PHE A 105 -4.46 1.06 -1.00
CA PHE A 105 -4.68 2.48 -0.75
C PHE A 105 -4.21 2.87 0.64
N CYS A 106 -3.13 3.66 0.71
CA CYS A 106 -2.60 4.26 1.93
C CYS A 106 -2.25 5.72 1.71
N GLN A 107 -3.17 6.49 1.10
CA GLN A 107 -3.00 7.92 0.97
C GLN A 107 -3.22 8.60 2.32
N SER A 108 -2.45 9.64 2.65
CA SER A 108 -2.58 10.32 3.96
C SER A 108 -2.41 9.36 5.14
N CYS A 109 -1.44 8.44 5.02
CA CYS A 109 -1.12 7.48 6.07
C CYS A 109 -0.09 8.01 7.09
N SER A 110 0.66 9.07 6.75
CA SER A 110 1.84 9.55 7.50
C SER A 110 3.07 8.64 7.36
N LEU A 111 3.19 7.94 6.23
CA LEU A 111 4.35 7.11 5.91
C LEU A 111 5.56 7.99 5.55
N GLY A 112 6.69 7.82 6.23
CA GLY A 112 7.93 8.53 5.89
C GLY A 112 8.85 8.76 7.10
N PRO A 113 10.02 9.38 6.89
CA PRO A 113 10.54 9.89 5.61
C PRO A 113 11.02 8.80 4.64
N THR A 114 11.25 7.58 5.14
CA THR A 114 11.65 6.41 4.35
C THR A 114 10.73 5.22 4.69
N LEU A 115 10.79 4.17 3.88
CA LEU A 115 10.16 2.88 4.20
C LEU A 115 11.25 1.86 4.56
N ALA A 116 10.93 0.89 5.43
CA ALA A 116 11.86 -0.16 5.79
C ALA A 116 12.15 -1.14 4.63
N THR A 117 13.40 -1.59 4.51
CA THR A 117 13.76 -2.69 3.60
C THR A 117 12.96 -3.95 3.95
N GLY A 118 12.49 -4.67 2.93
CA GLY A 118 11.79 -5.94 3.12
C GLY A 118 10.27 -5.84 3.29
N ILE A 119 9.70 -4.63 3.34
CA ILE A 119 8.25 -4.43 3.27
C ILE A 119 7.70 -5.01 1.95
N LEU A 120 8.47 -4.86 0.87
CA LEU A 120 8.05 -5.07 -0.51
C LEU A 120 8.55 -6.38 -1.14
N THR A 121 8.86 -7.40 -0.33
CA THR A 121 9.33 -8.70 -0.83
C THR A 121 8.16 -9.58 -1.26
N PHE A 122 8.07 -9.85 -2.58
CA PHE A 122 7.32 -10.92 -3.26
C PHE A 122 5.91 -11.24 -2.74
N GLY A 123 4.85 -10.80 -3.42
CA GLY A 123 3.51 -11.33 -3.15
C GLY A 123 2.40 -10.78 -4.03
N PHE A 124 2.49 -9.56 -4.56
CA PHE A 124 1.51 -9.04 -5.51
C PHE A 124 1.93 -9.24 -6.98
N GLY A 125 0.99 -9.04 -7.90
CA GLY A 125 1.17 -9.25 -9.33
C GLY A 125 1.66 -8.00 -10.10
N PRO A 126 1.98 -8.16 -11.40
CA PRO A 126 2.47 -7.06 -12.23
C PRO A 126 1.40 -6.01 -12.60
N GLU A 127 0.13 -6.27 -12.30
CA GLU A 127 -1.01 -5.36 -12.56
C GLU A 127 -1.42 -4.55 -11.34
N THR A 128 -0.77 -4.77 -10.18
CA THR A 128 -1.14 -4.13 -8.92
C THR A 128 -0.90 -2.63 -8.96
N THR A 129 -1.84 -1.86 -8.40
CA THR A 129 -1.69 -0.41 -8.21
C THR A 129 -1.56 -0.07 -6.73
N ILE A 130 -0.51 0.67 -6.40
CA ILE A 130 -0.16 1.06 -5.03
C ILE A 130 -0.29 2.57 -4.90
N HIS A 131 -1.15 3.01 -3.99
CA HIS A 131 -1.47 4.41 -3.78
C HIS A 131 -0.88 4.90 -2.44
N LEU A 132 0.20 5.67 -2.52
CA LEU A 132 0.91 6.27 -1.38
C LEU A 132 0.91 7.80 -1.44
N GLN A 133 -0.05 8.41 -2.14
CA GLN A 133 -0.08 9.87 -2.28
C GLN A 133 -0.30 10.58 -0.94
N ASN A 134 0.17 11.82 -0.83
CA ASN A 134 0.00 12.64 0.38
C ASN A 134 0.54 11.95 1.64
N ASN A 135 1.80 11.49 1.60
CA ASN A 135 2.52 10.97 2.74
C ASN A 135 3.79 11.83 2.98
N GLU A 136 4.70 11.36 3.82
CA GLU A 136 5.90 12.09 4.24
C GLU A 136 7.18 11.54 3.58
N LEU A 137 7.06 10.77 2.49
CA LEU A 137 8.21 10.12 1.85
C LEU A 137 9.14 11.16 1.22
N THR A 138 10.39 11.20 1.67
CA THR A 138 11.44 12.06 1.10
C THR A 138 12.43 11.25 0.26
N GLU A 139 12.71 10.01 0.67
CA GLU A 139 13.70 9.17 -0.01
C GLU A 139 13.06 7.89 -0.54
N LEU A 140 13.37 7.61 -1.81
CA LEU A 140 12.86 6.45 -2.52
C LEU A 140 14.05 5.59 -2.95
N THR A 141 14.72 5.02 -1.97
CA THR A 141 15.98 4.30 -2.19
C THR A 141 15.77 3.06 -3.04
N GLU A 142 16.79 2.74 -3.83
CA GLU A 142 16.80 1.57 -4.70
C GLU A 142 16.54 0.27 -3.93
N GLU A 143 17.19 0.09 -2.78
CA GLU A 143 17.08 -1.10 -1.94
C GLU A 143 15.63 -1.42 -1.54
N VAL A 144 14.86 -0.37 -1.24
CA VAL A 144 13.48 -0.50 -0.76
C VAL A 144 12.51 -0.69 -1.93
N PHE A 145 12.62 0.15 -2.96
CA PHE A 145 11.58 0.27 -4.00
C PHE A 145 11.84 -0.59 -5.23
N ARG A 146 13.10 -0.94 -5.56
CA ARG A 146 13.45 -1.71 -6.77
C ARG A 146 12.67 -3.03 -6.88
N PRO A 147 12.54 -3.88 -5.84
CA PRO A 147 11.85 -5.16 -5.97
C PRO A 147 10.40 -5.02 -6.45
N MET A 148 9.67 -4.04 -5.90
CA MET A 148 8.30 -3.74 -6.30
C MET A 148 8.23 -3.15 -7.69
N VAL A 149 9.03 -2.13 -7.98
CA VAL A 149 9.03 -1.47 -9.30
C VAL A 149 9.35 -2.47 -10.42
N GLN A 150 10.25 -3.43 -10.18
CA GLN A 150 10.56 -4.51 -11.12
C GLN A 150 9.38 -5.46 -11.38
N ILE A 151 8.55 -5.75 -10.38
CA ILE A 151 7.35 -6.58 -10.56
C ILE A 151 6.31 -5.81 -11.37
N LEU A 152 6.03 -4.57 -10.95
CA LEU A 152 5.01 -3.73 -11.59
C LEU A 152 5.36 -3.40 -13.05
N SER A 153 6.65 -3.18 -13.36
CA SER A 153 7.11 -2.89 -14.73
C SER A 153 6.98 -4.08 -15.71
N GLN A 154 6.63 -5.27 -15.23
CA GLN A 154 6.34 -6.43 -16.09
C GLN A 154 4.90 -6.42 -16.64
N GLY A 155 4.03 -5.56 -16.11
CA GLY A 155 2.63 -5.40 -16.50
C GLY A 155 2.25 -3.92 -16.59
N SER A 156 0.99 -3.60 -16.25
CA SER A 156 0.49 -2.22 -16.21
C SER A 156 0.40 -1.61 -14.81
N GLY A 157 0.95 -2.30 -13.80
CA GLY A 157 0.96 -1.85 -12.42
C GLY A 157 1.75 -0.56 -12.19
N THR A 158 1.32 0.21 -11.19
CA THR A 158 1.93 1.51 -10.88
C THR A 158 2.04 1.76 -9.38
N ILE A 159 3.00 2.60 -9.00
CA ILE A 159 3.05 3.22 -7.67
C ILE A 159 2.81 4.73 -7.80
N GLN A 160 1.84 5.23 -7.04
CA GLN A 160 1.41 6.63 -7.03
C GLN A 160 1.96 7.33 -5.78
N LEU A 161 2.86 8.28 -5.97
CA LEU A 161 3.64 8.97 -4.94
C LEU A 161 3.42 10.49 -4.95
N SER A 162 2.46 11.00 -5.71
CA SER A 162 2.13 12.43 -5.73
C SER A 162 1.93 12.98 -4.32
N ASP A 163 2.23 14.26 -4.13
CA ASP A 163 2.08 14.96 -2.85
C ASP A 163 2.92 14.36 -1.70
N ASN A 164 4.04 13.72 -2.02
CA ASN A 164 5.11 13.43 -1.06
C ASN A 164 6.27 14.42 -1.23
N PRO A 165 7.00 14.79 -0.16
CA PRO A 165 8.16 15.67 -0.23
C PRO A 165 9.42 14.97 -0.77
N VAL A 166 9.30 14.29 -1.92
CA VAL A 166 10.38 13.48 -2.51
C VAL A 166 11.55 14.36 -2.96
N ASP A 167 12.74 14.08 -2.45
CA ASP A 167 13.98 14.65 -2.94
C ASP A 167 14.39 13.97 -4.25
N CYS A 168 14.35 14.73 -5.34
CA CYS A 168 14.74 14.27 -6.68
C CYS A 168 16.21 14.54 -7.00
N GLY A 169 17.09 14.50 -6.00
CA GLY A 169 18.53 14.40 -6.20
C GLY A 169 18.97 13.04 -6.77
N CYS A 170 20.25 12.71 -6.61
CA CYS A 170 20.80 11.46 -7.17
C CYS A 170 20.19 10.16 -6.62
N SER A 171 19.52 10.20 -5.47
CA SER A 171 18.90 9.03 -4.83
C SER A 171 17.86 8.32 -5.72
N ILE A 172 17.29 9.02 -6.69
CA ILE A 172 16.27 8.49 -7.61
C ILE A 172 16.82 8.10 -8.99
N ALA A 173 18.12 8.31 -9.24
CA ALA A 173 18.76 8.06 -10.53
C ALA A 173 18.53 6.63 -11.04
N TRP A 174 18.39 5.65 -10.15
CA TRP A 174 18.21 4.24 -10.49
C TRP A 174 16.95 3.93 -11.29
N TRP A 175 15.87 4.72 -11.15
CA TRP A 175 14.70 4.60 -12.02
C TRP A 175 14.65 5.69 -13.10
N VAL A 176 15.14 6.90 -12.82
CA VAL A 176 15.10 7.99 -13.82
C VAL A 176 15.93 7.61 -15.04
N LEU A 177 17.09 7.01 -14.84
CA LEU A 177 17.96 6.52 -15.92
C LEU A 177 17.50 5.19 -16.52
N ASN A 178 16.38 4.63 -16.06
CA ASN A 178 15.88 3.34 -16.53
C ASN A 178 14.52 3.50 -17.24
N PRO A 179 14.49 3.52 -18.58
CA PRO A 179 13.25 3.72 -19.34
C PRO A 179 12.14 2.72 -19.02
N GLN A 180 12.49 1.51 -18.55
CA GLN A 180 11.51 0.48 -18.21
C GLN A 180 10.66 0.83 -16.97
N PHE A 181 11.17 1.72 -16.10
CA PHE A 181 10.50 2.12 -14.86
C PHE A 181 9.75 3.46 -14.98
N HIS A 182 9.96 4.19 -16.07
CA HIS A 182 9.43 5.55 -16.26
C HIS A 182 7.90 5.63 -16.10
N TRP A 183 7.15 4.62 -16.57
CA TRP A 183 5.69 4.60 -16.46
C TRP A 183 5.17 3.92 -15.18
N THR A 184 6.05 3.25 -14.43
CA THR A 184 5.68 2.53 -13.21
C THR A 184 5.66 3.45 -11.99
N VAL A 185 6.63 4.36 -11.89
CA VAL A 185 6.77 5.30 -10.76
C VAL A 185 6.10 6.63 -11.13
N GLN A 186 4.99 6.95 -10.46
CA GLN A 186 4.15 8.12 -10.75
C GLN A 186 4.20 9.10 -9.57
N GLY A 187 4.40 10.39 -9.83
CA GLY A 187 4.48 11.39 -8.78
C GLY A 187 5.21 12.66 -9.19
N GLN A 188 5.59 13.44 -8.20
CA GLN A 188 6.30 14.70 -8.36
C GLN A 188 7.35 14.86 -7.26
N CYS A 189 8.38 15.64 -7.57
CA CYS A 189 9.42 16.07 -6.65
C CYS A 189 8.87 17.10 -5.66
N ALA A 190 9.58 17.32 -4.55
CA ALA A 190 9.22 18.31 -3.55
C ALA A 190 9.13 19.76 -4.11
N ASP A 191 9.83 20.05 -5.20
CA ASP A 191 9.79 21.33 -5.92
C ASP A 191 8.60 21.45 -6.91
N GLY A 192 7.80 20.40 -7.05
CA GLY A 192 6.63 20.32 -7.92
C GLY A 192 6.90 19.79 -9.33
N ASN A 193 8.15 19.48 -9.70
CA ASN A 193 8.45 18.86 -10.99
C ASN A 193 7.91 17.43 -11.05
N PHE A 194 7.16 17.10 -12.09
CA PHE A 194 6.67 15.73 -12.29
C PHE A 194 7.84 14.79 -12.61
N PHE A 195 7.80 13.56 -12.10
CA PHE A 195 8.85 12.56 -12.36
C PHE A 195 9.05 12.33 -13.86
N GLN A 196 7.97 12.36 -14.66
CA GLN A 196 8.03 12.17 -16.11
C GLN A 196 8.61 13.36 -16.88
N SER A 197 8.82 14.48 -16.20
CA SER A 197 9.41 15.70 -16.79
C SER A 197 10.90 15.85 -16.48
N LEU A 198 11.47 14.96 -15.67
CA LEU A 198 12.88 15.02 -15.28
C LEU A 198 13.78 14.73 -16.48
N ASN A 199 14.83 15.54 -16.64
CA ASN A 199 15.81 15.36 -17.69
C ASN A 199 16.86 14.32 -17.25
N THR A 200 17.00 13.23 -18.02
CA THR A 200 17.96 12.16 -17.72
C THR A 200 19.42 12.60 -17.78
N ASP A 201 19.74 13.69 -18.49
CA ASP A 201 21.11 14.22 -18.57
C ASP A 201 21.59 14.73 -17.20
N ASP A 202 20.68 15.25 -16.37
CA ASP A 202 20.98 15.79 -15.04
C ASP A 202 21.40 14.68 -14.04
N TYR A 203 21.15 13.41 -14.37
CA TYR A 203 21.41 12.26 -13.51
C TYR A 203 22.62 11.42 -13.96
N GLN A 204 23.25 11.73 -15.09
CA GLN A 204 24.35 10.90 -15.63
C GLN A 204 25.53 10.77 -14.67
N ASP A 205 25.84 11.83 -13.92
CA ASP A 205 26.96 11.87 -12.97
C ASP A 205 26.64 11.24 -11.61
N CYS A 206 25.38 10.87 -11.37
CA CYS A 206 24.92 10.26 -10.12
C CYS A 206 25.38 8.80 -9.96
N ILE A 207 25.73 8.12 -11.05
CA ILE A 207 26.19 6.72 -11.02
C ILE A 207 27.69 6.66 -11.27
N ARG A 208 28.45 6.20 -10.27
CA ARG A 208 29.90 5.93 -10.38
C ARG A 208 30.19 4.53 -9.87
N ASP A 209 30.94 3.76 -10.66
CA ASP A 209 31.28 2.36 -10.38
C ASP A 209 30.04 1.47 -10.11
N GLY A 210 28.91 1.79 -10.76
CA GLY A 210 27.66 1.06 -10.60
C GLY A 210 26.91 1.33 -9.29
N GLN A 211 27.34 2.33 -8.51
CA GLN A 211 26.66 2.77 -7.30
C GLN A 211 26.12 4.19 -7.46
N ILE A 212 24.99 4.47 -6.80
CA ILE A 212 24.44 5.82 -6.68
C ILE A 212 25.28 6.59 -5.64
N HIS A 213 25.74 7.78 -5.99
CA HIS A 213 26.40 8.70 -5.07
C HIS A 213 25.53 9.94 -4.87
N SER A 214 25.58 10.55 -3.69
CA SER A 214 25.02 11.89 -3.51
C SER A 214 25.87 12.90 -4.29
N ALA A 215 25.19 13.86 -4.95
CA ALA A 215 25.84 15.05 -5.49
C ALA A 215 26.32 15.97 -4.37
#